data_AF-A0A1H9U9Z3-F1
#
_entry.id   AF-A0A1H9U9Z3-F1
#
_cell.length_a   1.000
_cell.length_b   1.000
_cell.length_c   1.000
_cell.angle_alpha   90.00
_cell.angle_beta   90.00
_cell.angle_gamma   90.00
#
_symmetry.space_group_name_H-M   'P 1'
#
loop_
_entity.id
_entity.type
_entity.pdbx_description
1 polymer ?
#
loop_
_entity_poly.entity_id
_entity_poly.type
_entity_poly.pdbx_seq_one_letter_code
_entity_poly.pdbx_strand_id
1 'polypeptide(L)'
;MRPHRSLLPFALWVALSGAAIAHPHVFIDTDFDLVIEDGRLTAVRIDWSYDEFYSMLMIEESGLDADGDGVPEQARLDAFAGQDVDWAAGFPGDFSVTRDGAEVALARPVDHRARFEADRIITSHVRPLETPVSITDATIVARSYDPTYFVAYDVPGTPGVIGRDACRLVRDKADTEAAQEEYGDALAAVDMGGDPFEEVDLPDIGILFADSFTLRCDASS
;
A
#
# COMPACT_ATOMS: atom_id res chain seq x y z
N MET A 1 37.16 -45.14 -34.10
CA MET A 1 36.28 -43.95 -34.09
C MET A 1 35.77 -43.78 -32.66
N ARG A 2 36.19 -42.73 -31.94
CA ARG A 2 35.72 -42.40 -30.58
C ARG A 2 34.57 -41.39 -30.70
N PRO A 3 33.41 -41.59 -30.05
CA PRO A 3 32.41 -40.54 -29.97
C PRO A 3 32.86 -39.52 -28.93
N HIS A 4 33.09 -38.27 -29.36
CA HIS A 4 33.20 -37.12 -28.46
C HIS A 4 31.82 -36.87 -27.85
N ARG A 5 31.66 -37.11 -26.55
CA ARG A 5 30.50 -36.63 -25.78
C ARG A 5 30.68 -35.14 -25.52
N SER A 6 30.06 -34.29 -26.33
CA SER A 6 29.92 -32.86 -26.01
C SER A 6 28.96 -32.68 -24.83
N LEU A 7 29.50 -32.64 -23.62
CA LEU A 7 28.79 -32.27 -22.39
C LEU A 7 28.78 -30.74 -22.19
N LEU A 8 28.41 -29.98 -23.23
CA LEU A 8 28.58 -28.53 -23.24
C LEU A 8 27.36 -27.72 -23.70
N PRO A 9 26.14 -28.06 -23.24
CA PRO A 9 25.12 -27.01 -23.14
C PRO A 9 24.48 -26.87 -21.74
N PHE A 10 24.79 -27.74 -20.77
CA PHE A 10 24.11 -27.67 -19.46
C PHE A 10 24.70 -26.60 -18.52
N ALA A 11 25.98 -26.24 -18.68
CA ALA A 11 26.65 -25.27 -17.81
C ALA A 11 26.22 -23.81 -18.02
N LEU A 12 25.50 -23.50 -19.11
CA LEU A 12 25.09 -22.12 -19.42
C LEU A 12 23.75 -21.70 -18.78
N TRP A 13 22.97 -22.65 -18.24
CA TRP A 13 21.64 -22.36 -17.67
C TRP A 13 21.66 -21.94 -16.20
N VAL A 14 22.76 -22.13 -15.48
CA VAL A 14 22.85 -21.84 -14.04
C VAL A 14 23.34 -20.41 -13.75
N ALA A 15 23.82 -19.68 -14.76
CA ALA A 15 24.43 -18.36 -14.56
C ALA A 15 23.43 -17.18 -14.62
N LEU A 16 22.11 -17.43 -14.68
CA LEU A 16 21.07 -16.39 -14.71
C LEU A 16 20.24 -16.29 -13.41
N SER A 17 20.72 -16.87 -12.31
CA SER A 17 20.18 -16.56 -10.99
C SER A 17 20.71 -15.19 -10.53
N GLY A 18 20.31 -14.12 -11.23
CA GLY A 18 20.33 -12.79 -10.62
C GLY A 18 19.44 -12.82 -9.38
N ALA A 19 19.78 -12.04 -8.35
CA ALA A 19 18.88 -11.82 -7.23
C ALA A 19 17.53 -11.38 -7.83
N ALA A 20 16.52 -12.24 -7.70
CA ALA A 20 15.18 -11.86 -8.11
C ALA A 20 14.76 -10.74 -7.16
N ILE A 21 14.74 -9.51 -7.68
CA ILE A 21 14.13 -8.36 -7.01
C ILE A 21 12.63 -8.65 -7.02
N ALA A 22 12.17 -9.36 -6.00
CA ALA A 22 10.85 -9.99 -5.96
C ALA A 22 9.79 -9.17 -5.17
N HIS A 23 10.11 -7.95 -4.73
CA HIS A 23 9.16 -7.06 -4.08
C HIS A 23 8.83 -5.89 -5.01
N PRO A 24 7.56 -5.48 -5.11
CA PRO A 24 6.41 -5.87 -4.27
C PRO A 24 5.65 -7.13 -4.79
N HIS A 25 4.80 -7.72 -3.93
CA HIS A 25 3.99 -8.91 -4.21
C HIS A 25 2.51 -8.62 -4.46
N VAL A 26 2.01 -7.49 -3.93
CA VAL A 26 0.61 -7.05 -4.07
C VAL A 26 0.63 -5.61 -4.59
N PHE A 27 -0.26 -5.32 -5.53
CA PHE A 27 -0.39 -3.99 -6.12
C PHE A 27 -1.79 -3.45 -5.84
N ILE A 28 -1.85 -2.26 -5.24
CA ILE A 28 -3.10 -1.60 -4.86
C ILE A 28 -3.08 -0.17 -5.40
N ASP A 29 -4.13 0.20 -6.11
CA ASP A 29 -4.44 1.60 -6.36
C ASP A 29 -5.25 2.14 -5.18
N THR A 30 -4.69 3.13 -4.49
CA THR A 30 -5.33 3.87 -3.41
C THR A 30 -6.00 5.13 -3.94
N ASP A 31 -7.25 5.32 -3.54
CA ASP A 31 -7.89 6.63 -3.47
C ASP A 31 -8.18 6.97 -2.01
N PHE A 32 -8.14 8.24 -1.65
CA PHE A 32 -8.44 8.65 -0.28
C PHE A 32 -8.96 10.08 -0.19
N ASP A 33 -9.62 10.36 0.93
CA ASP A 33 -10.04 11.70 1.32
C ASP A 33 -9.59 12.02 2.74
N LEU A 34 -9.05 13.22 2.93
CA LEU A 34 -8.89 13.79 4.28
C LEU A 34 -10.22 14.40 4.74
N VAL A 35 -10.74 13.92 5.88
CA VAL A 35 -12.01 14.40 6.44
C VAL A 35 -11.75 15.50 7.45
N ILE A 36 -12.28 16.69 7.18
CA ILE A 36 -12.08 17.88 7.99
C ILE A 36 -13.41 18.33 8.59
N GLU A 37 -13.45 18.46 9.90
CA GLU A 37 -14.59 18.98 10.66
C GLU A 37 -14.11 20.11 11.57
N ASP A 38 -14.80 21.25 11.54
CA ASP A 38 -14.49 22.43 12.37
C ASP A 38 -13.00 22.86 12.34
N GLY A 39 -12.36 22.76 11.17
CA GLY A 39 -10.96 23.11 10.97
C GLY A 39 -9.96 22.12 11.56
N ARG A 40 -10.40 20.89 11.88
CA ARG A 40 -9.55 19.80 12.34
C ARG A 40 -9.67 18.62 11.39
N LEU A 41 -8.54 17.98 11.10
CA LEU A 41 -8.54 16.66 10.49
C LEU A 41 -9.07 15.66 11.53
N THR A 42 -10.09 14.88 11.17
CA THR A 42 -10.76 13.93 12.05
C THR A 42 -10.65 12.49 11.59
N ALA A 43 -10.54 12.26 10.27
CA ALA A 43 -10.39 10.93 9.71
C ALA A 43 -9.74 10.96 8.32
N VAL A 44 -9.39 9.78 7.83
CA VAL A 44 -9.09 9.51 6.43
C VAL A 44 -10.09 8.48 5.92
N ARG A 45 -10.75 8.73 4.79
CA ARG A 45 -11.51 7.70 4.06
C ARG A 45 -10.61 7.12 2.98
N ILE A 46 -10.54 5.81 2.87
CA ILE A 46 -9.60 5.11 2.00
C ILE A 46 -10.37 4.09 1.17
N ASP A 47 -10.09 4.07 -0.14
CA ASP A 47 -10.51 3.04 -1.08
C ASP A 47 -9.26 2.35 -1.64
N TRP A 48 -9.22 1.03 -1.55
CA TRP A 48 -8.14 0.19 -2.05
C TRP A 48 -8.67 -0.69 -3.18
N SER A 49 -8.17 -0.46 -4.39
CA SER A 49 -8.47 -1.28 -5.55
C SER A 49 -7.31 -2.24 -5.77
N TYR A 50 -7.53 -3.52 -5.49
CA TYR A 50 -6.53 -4.56 -5.70
C TYR A 50 -6.36 -4.81 -7.19
N ASP A 51 -5.16 -5.14 -7.66
CA ASP A 51 -4.97 -5.55 -9.05
C ASP A 51 -5.80 -6.79 -9.42
N GLU A 52 -5.91 -7.07 -10.72
CA GLU A 52 -6.75 -8.17 -11.23
C GLU A 52 -6.30 -9.54 -10.68
N PHE A 53 -4.99 -9.75 -10.57
CA PHE A 53 -4.43 -11.03 -10.12
C PHE A 53 -4.71 -11.29 -8.65
N TYR A 54 -4.46 -10.30 -7.79
CA TYR A 54 -4.73 -10.41 -6.36
C TYR A 54 -6.23 -10.43 -6.07
N SER A 55 -7.03 -9.71 -6.85
CA SER A 55 -8.50 -9.80 -6.78
C SER A 55 -8.98 -11.23 -7.04
N MET A 56 -8.49 -11.89 -8.10
CA MET A 56 -8.79 -13.29 -8.37
C MET A 56 -8.37 -14.20 -7.20
N LEU A 57 -7.19 -14.00 -6.62
CA LEU A 57 -6.72 -14.77 -5.47
C LEU A 57 -7.66 -14.59 -4.26
N MET A 58 -8.04 -13.36 -3.94
CA MET A 58 -8.99 -13.05 -2.86
C MET A 58 -10.34 -13.73 -3.07
N ILE A 59 -10.85 -13.73 -4.31
CA ILE A 59 -12.11 -14.39 -4.68
C ILE A 59 -12.06 -15.89 -4.36
N GLU A 60 -10.99 -16.55 -4.79
CA GLU A 60 -10.80 -17.99 -4.60
C GLU A 60 -10.59 -18.36 -3.12
N GLU A 61 -9.67 -17.67 -2.44
CA GLU A 61 -9.30 -17.99 -1.06
C GLU A 61 -10.41 -17.70 -0.06
N SER A 62 -11.19 -16.63 -0.30
CA SER A 62 -12.31 -16.24 0.55
C SER A 62 -13.64 -16.83 0.09
N GLY A 63 -13.65 -17.61 -1.00
CA GLY A 63 -14.85 -18.23 -1.57
C GLY A 63 -15.94 -17.21 -1.88
N LEU A 64 -15.57 -16.11 -2.54
CA LEU A 64 -16.47 -14.98 -2.83
C LEU A 64 -17.36 -15.21 -4.07
N ASP A 65 -17.03 -16.21 -4.89
CA ASP A 65 -17.79 -16.68 -6.04
C ASP A 65 -18.17 -18.15 -5.79
N ALA A 66 -19.41 -18.40 -5.37
CA ALA A 66 -19.86 -19.73 -5.00
C ALA A 66 -20.47 -20.54 -6.15
N ASP A 67 -21.01 -19.87 -7.16
CA ASP A 67 -21.55 -20.54 -8.34
C ASP A 67 -20.54 -20.73 -9.48
N GLY A 68 -19.37 -20.08 -9.37
CA GLY A 68 -18.23 -20.24 -10.25
C GLY A 68 -18.41 -19.54 -11.59
N ASP A 69 -19.21 -18.47 -11.64
CA ASP A 69 -19.47 -17.70 -12.85
C ASP A 69 -18.40 -16.62 -13.13
N GLY A 70 -17.45 -16.46 -12.20
CA GLY A 70 -16.36 -15.48 -12.26
C GLY A 70 -16.71 -14.13 -11.65
N VAL A 71 -17.91 -13.96 -11.08
CA VAL A 71 -18.37 -12.70 -10.48
C VAL A 71 -18.70 -12.92 -9.00
N PRO A 72 -17.99 -12.26 -8.07
CA PRO A 72 -18.28 -12.39 -6.65
C PRO A 72 -19.69 -11.94 -6.27
N GLU A 73 -20.34 -12.68 -5.38
CA GLU A 73 -21.66 -12.27 -4.90
C GLU A 73 -21.55 -11.11 -3.91
N GLN A 74 -22.33 -10.05 -4.11
CA GLN A 74 -22.26 -8.86 -3.24
C GLN A 74 -22.47 -9.18 -1.75
N ALA A 75 -23.35 -10.13 -1.42
CA ALA A 75 -23.57 -10.53 -0.03
C ALA A 75 -22.33 -11.16 0.62
N ARG A 76 -21.44 -11.79 -0.16
CA ARG A 76 -20.16 -12.32 0.33
C ARG A 76 -19.12 -11.23 0.45
N LEU A 77 -19.08 -10.30 -0.50
CA LEU A 77 -18.25 -9.10 -0.41
C LEU A 77 -18.60 -8.30 0.87
N ASP A 78 -19.88 -8.11 1.16
CA ASP A 78 -20.33 -7.44 2.38
C ASP A 78 -19.89 -8.17 3.66
N ALA A 79 -19.81 -9.50 3.63
CA ALA A 79 -19.31 -10.31 4.75
C ALA A 79 -17.78 -10.35 4.85
N PHE A 80 -17.08 -10.17 3.72
CA PHE A 80 -15.63 -10.07 3.63
C PHE A 80 -15.10 -8.69 4.05
N ALA A 81 -15.87 -7.63 3.83
CA ALA A 81 -15.46 -6.25 4.06
C ALA A 81 -14.84 -6.05 5.45
N GLY A 82 -13.58 -5.59 5.47
CA GLY A 82 -12.81 -5.32 6.69
C GLY A 82 -11.88 -6.45 7.12
N GLN A 83 -12.01 -7.65 6.54
CA GLN A 83 -11.06 -8.75 6.79
C GLN A 83 -9.67 -8.46 6.20
N ASP A 84 -9.62 -7.70 5.11
CA ASP A 84 -8.40 -7.23 4.44
C ASP A 84 -7.58 -6.24 5.28
N VAL A 85 -8.21 -5.60 6.27
CA VAL A 85 -7.59 -4.65 7.18
C VAL A 85 -7.65 -5.10 8.64
N ASP A 86 -7.94 -6.38 8.90
CA ASP A 86 -7.97 -6.94 10.26
C ASP A 86 -6.56 -7.25 10.81
N TRP A 87 -5.73 -6.22 10.87
CA TRP A 87 -4.33 -6.39 11.28
C TRP A 87 -4.18 -6.72 12.77
N ALA A 88 -3.07 -7.39 13.08
CA ALA A 88 -2.66 -7.64 14.45
C ALA A 88 -2.52 -6.34 15.27
N ALA A 89 -2.77 -6.44 16.57
CA ALA A 89 -2.65 -5.30 17.48
C ALA A 89 -1.24 -4.70 17.42
N GLY A 90 -1.16 -3.38 17.21
CA GLY A 90 0.10 -2.64 17.11
C GLY A 90 0.60 -2.40 15.69
N PHE A 91 -0.03 -2.98 14.65
CA PHE A 91 0.27 -2.59 13.26
C PHE A 91 -0.44 -1.27 12.92
N PRO A 92 0.28 -0.21 12.51
CA PRO A 92 -0.31 1.10 12.23
C PRO A 92 -1.19 1.10 10.96
N GLY A 93 -1.01 0.11 10.09
CA GLY A 93 -1.66 0.02 8.80
C GLY A 93 -0.91 0.75 7.70
N ASP A 94 -1.33 0.52 6.46
CA ASP A 94 -0.60 0.98 5.27
C ASP A 94 -0.99 2.40 4.82
N PHE A 95 -1.19 3.28 5.80
CA PHE A 95 -1.49 4.69 5.59
C PHE A 95 -0.97 5.52 6.76
N SER A 96 -0.23 6.60 6.46
CA SER A 96 0.30 7.50 7.47
C SER A 96 -0.14 8.95 7.27
N VAL A 97 -0.27 9.65 8.39
CA VAL A 97 -0.51 11.09 8.43
C VAL A 97 0.50 11.72 9.39
N THR A 98 1.13 12.82 8.98
CA THR A 98 1.96 13.63 9.86
C THR A 98 1.42 15.05 9.96
N ARG A 99 1.68 15.68 11.11
CA ARG A 99 1.47 17.10 11.37
C ARG A 99 2.79 17.72 11.80
N ASP A 100 3.28 18.66 11.00
CA ASP A 100 4.58 19.33 11.23
C ASP A 100 5.74 18.32 11.41
N GLY A 101 5.66 17.19 10.68
CA GLY A 101 6.62 16.09 10.75
C GLY A 101 6.41 15.09 11.89
N ALA A 102 5.49 15.35 12.84
CA ALA A 102 5.14 14.40 13.88
C ALA A 102 4.01 13.47 13.41
N GLU A 103 4.13 12.17 13.69
CA GLU A 103 3.10 11.18 13.35
C GLU A 103 1.78 11.47 14.08
N VAL A 104 0.68 11.26 13.36
CA VAL A 104 -0.68 11.40 13.88
C VAL A 104 -1.29 10.01 13.98
N ALA A 105 -1.63 9.58 15.20
CA ALA A 105 -2.20 8.26 15.43
C ALA A 105 -3.57 8.09 14.77
N LEU A 106 -3.69 7.04 13.96
CA LEU A 106 -4.92 6.60 13.33
C LEU A 106 -5.51 5.42 14.10
N ALA A 107 -6.77 5.53 14.51
CA ALA A 107 -7.52 4.44 15.12
C ALA A 107 -7.72 3.28 14.14
N ARG A 108 -8.24 2.16 14.67
CA ARG A 108 -8.65 0.99 13.87
C ARG A 108 -9.62 1.40 12.75
N PRO A 109 -9.55 0.74 11.58
CA PRO A 109 -10.50 1.02 10.51
C PRO A 109 -11.93 0.67 10.90
N VAL A 110 -12.88 1.46 10.38
CA VAL A 110 -14.33 1.32 10.58
C VAL A 110 -15.05 1.55 9.24
N ASP A 111 -16.37 1.37 9.22
CA ASP A 111 -17.24 1.65 8.06
C ASP A 111 -16.81 0.93 6.78
N HIS A 112 -16.58 -0.37 6.91
CA HIS A 112 -16.08 -1.21 5.82
C HIS A 112 -17.11 -1.44 4.73
N ARG A 113 -16.64 -1.44 3.48
CA ARG A 113 -17.40 -1.94 2.32
C ARG A 113 -16.45 -2.70 1.39
N ALA A 114 -17.00 -3.61 0.60
CA ALA A 114 -16.30 -4.23 -0.50
C ALA A 114 -17.23 -4.28 -1.73
N ARG A 115 -16.66 -4.08 -2.90
CA ARG A 115 -17.36 -4.20 -4.19
C ARG A 115 -16.46 -4.85 -5.22
N PHE A 116 -17.05 -5.36 -6.27
CA PHE A 116 -16.34 -5.84 -7.44
C PHE A 116 -16.68 -4.95 -8.64
N GLU A 117 -15.67 -4.34 -9.24
CA GLU A 117 -15.82 -3.39 -10.33
C GLU A 117 -14.62 -3.49 -11.27
N ALA A 118 -14.88 -3.56 -12.58
CA ALA A 118 -13.83 -3.68 -13.60
C ALA A 118 -12.79 -4.78 -13.29
N ASP A 119 -13.28 -5.98 -13.00
CA ASP A 119 -12.49 -7.18 -12.69
C ASP A 119 -11.57 -7.07 -11.45
N ARG A 120 -11.86 -6.10 -10.58
CA ARG A 120 -11.08 -5.81 -9.37
C ARG A 120 -11.96 -5.79 -8.14
N ILE A 121 -11.45 -6.34 -7.04
CA ILE A 121 -12.00 -6.09 -5.72
C ILE A 121 -11.59 -4.69 -5.29
N ILE A 122 -12.55 -3.93 -4.80
CA ILE A 122 -12.33 -2.63 -4.19
C ILE A 122 -12.88 -2.67 -2.77
N THR A 123 -12.01 -2.49 -1.78
CA THR A 123 -12.41 -2.34 -0.37
C THR A 123 -12.36 -0.87 0.02
N SER A 124 -13.26 -0.48 0.91
CA SER A 124 -13.37 0.88 1.44
C SER A 124 -13.39 0.82 2.95
N HIS A 125 -12.71 1.75 3.60
CA HIS A 125 -12.77 1.90 5.06
C HIS A 125 -12.48 3.35 5.48
N VAL A 126 -12.81 3.67 6.73
CA VAL A 126 -12.48 4.95 7.36
C VAL A 126 -11.47 4.71 8.48
N ARG A 127 -10.42 5.51 8.53
CA ARG A 127 -9.43 5.58 9.62
C ARG A 127 -9.66 6.86 10.42
N PRO A 128 -10.40 6.83 11.54
CA PRO A 128 -10.49 7.98 12.43
C PRO A 128 -9.13 8.31 13.02
N LEU A 129 -8.85 9.58 13.27
CA LEU A 129 -7.71 9.97 14.11
C LEU A 129 -8.06 9.68 15.57
N GLU A 130 -7.11 9.15 16.35
CA GLU A 130 -7.32 8.98 17.80
C GLU A 130 -7.56 10.33 18.49
N THR A 131 -6.90 11.38 18.00
CA THR A 131 -7.11 12.76 18.42
C THR A 131 -7.16 13.67 17.19
N PRO A 132 -8.29 14.34 16.92
CA PRO A 132 -8.38 15.28 15.80
C PRO A 132 -7.33 16.37 15.90
N VAL A 133 -6.68 16.72 14.79
CA VAL A 133 -5.60 17.72 14.77
C VAL A 133 -5.99 18.97 13.99
N SER A 134 -5.60 20.15 14.49
CA SER A 134 -5.84 21.41 13.79
C SER A 134 -5.04 21.48 12.50
N ILE A 135 -5.70 21.87 11.40
CA ILE A 135 -5.07 22.10 10.09
C ILE A 135 -4.49 23.53 9.95
N THR A 136 -4.90 24.45 10.82
CA THR A 136 -4.44 25.83 10.82
C THR A 136 -2.96 25.92 11.17
N ASP A 137 -2.22 26.69 10.39
CA ASP A 137 -0.77 26.94 10.54
C ASP A 137 0.05 25.64 10.72
N ALA A 138 -0.39 24.57 10.06
CA ALA A 138 0.21 23.24 10.16
C ALA A 138 0.52 22.67 8.77
N THR A 139 1.58 21.88 8.69
CA THR A 139 1.87 21.06 7.51
C THR A 139 1.32 19.67 7.75
N ILE A 140 0.21 19.33 7.09
CA ILE A 140 -0.35 17.98 7.10
C ILE A 140 0.13 17.25 5.86
N VAL A 141 0.74 16.07 6.03
CA VAL A 141 1.19 15.20 4.93
C VAL A 141 0.61 13.81 5.10
N ALA A 142 0.01 13.28 4.05
CA ALA A 142 -0.52 11.92 4.00
C ALA A 142 0.28 11.06 3.01
N ARG A 143 0.42 9.76 3.31
CA ARG A 143 1.06 8.75 2.45
C ARG A 143 0.29 7.43 2.55
N SER A 144 0.17 6.72 1.42
CA SER A 144 -0.28 5.33 1.38
C SER A 144 0.93 4.48 1.05
N TYR A 145 1.34 3.59 1.95
CA TYR A 145 2.47 2.69 1.74
C TYR A 145 2.52 1.62 2.83
N ASP A 146 3.10 0.48 2.49
CA ASP A 146 3.47 -0.57 3.44
C ASP A 146 4.94 -0.36 3.88
N PRO A 147 5.22 -0.21 5.19
CA PRO A 147 6.59 -0.03 5.70
C PRO A 147 7.59 -1.11 5.24
N THR A 148 7.12 -2.33 4.97
CA THR A 148 7.97 -3.46 4.57
C THR A 148 8.12 -3.61 3.06
N TYR A 149 7.40 -2.83 2.27
CA TYR A 149 7.35 -2.90 0.80
C TYR A 149 6.94 -4.29 0.25
N PHE A 150 6.13 -5.03 1.00
CA PHE A 150 5.42 -6.22 0.50
C PHE A 150 4.28 -5.84 -0.43
N VAL A 151 3.57 -4.75 -0.10
CA VAL A 151 2.51 -4.17 -0.92
C VAL A 151 2.98 -2.85 -1.54
N ALA A 152 2.83 -2.70 -2.85
CA ALA A 152 2.95 -1.41 -3.52
C ALA A 152 1.59 -0.72 -3.57
N TYR A 153 1.56 0.48 -2.97
CA TYR A 153 0.42 1.37 -3.02
C TYR A 153 0.71 2.50 -4.00
N ASP A 154 -0.03 2.52 -5.10
CA ASP A 154 -0.05 3.64 -6.03
C ASP A 154 -1.23 4.55 -5.75
N VAL A 155 -1.09 5.84 -6.06
CA VAL A 155 -2.21 6.79 -6.03
C VAL A 155 -2.39 7.34 -7.44
N PRO A 156 -3.18 6.66 -8.30
CA PRO A 156 -3.30 7.05 -9.71
C PRO A 156 -4.05 8.38 -9.88
N GLY A 157 -4.98 8.67 -8.96
CA GLY A 157 -5.83 9.85 -8.97
C GLY A 157 -5.28 11.06 -8.19
N THR A 158 -6.14 12.05 -8.01
CA THR A 158 -5.92 13.16 -7.06
C THR A 158 -6.82 12.92 -5.86
N PRO A 159 -6.26 12.60 -4.68
CA PRO A 159 -7.03 12.40 -3.47
C PRO A 159 -7.80 13.66 -3.05
N GLY A 160 -8.93 13.49 -2.37
CA GLY A 160 -9.85 14.55 -2.04
C GLY A 160 -9.73 15.12 -0.62
N VAL A 161 -10.56 16.13 -0.35
CA VAL A 161 -10.75 16.72 0.98
C VAL A 161 -12.24 16.90 1.22
N ILE A 162 -12.75 16.34 2.30
CA ILE A 162 -14.17 16.41 2.69
C ILE A 162 -14.33 17.46 3.80
N GLY A 163 -15.39 18.27 3.72
CA GLY A 163 -15.75 19.26 4.75
C GLY A 163 -14.96 20.58 4.66
N ARG A 164 -14.11 20.74 3.64
CA ARG A 164 -13.33 21.97 3.42
C ARG A 164 -12.93 22.18 1.96
N ASP A 165 -13.85 22.65 1.13
CA ASP A 165 -13.65 22.85 -0.32
C ASP A 165 -12.48 23.78 -0.70
N ALA A 166 -12.08 24.68 0.20
CA ALA A 166 -10.93 25.57 0.00
C ALA A 166 -9.58 24.87 0.17
N CYS A 167 -9.56 23.58 0.54
CA CYS A 167 -8.36 22.78 0.68
C CYS A 167 -8.23 21.75 -0.43
N ARG A 168 -7.00 21.47 -0.81
CA ARG A 168 -6.62 20.45 -1.79
C ARG A 168 -5.33 19.75 -1.36
N LEU A 169 -5.05 18.61 -1.95
CA LEU A 169 -3.79 17.91 -1.76
C LEU A 169 -2.83 18.21 -2.90
N VAL A 170 -1.58 18.51 -2.55
CA VAL A 170 -0.48 18.68 -3.50
C VAL A 170 0.42 17.46 -3.39
N ARG A 171 0.50 16.71 -4.49
CA ARG A 171 1.34 15.52 -4.61
C ARG A 171 2.80 15.90 -4.85
N ASP A 172 3.68 15.29 -4.09
CA ASP A 172 5.10 15.17 -4.37
C ASP A 172 5.38 13.70 -4.70
N LYS A 173 5.89 13.44 -5.91
CA LYS A 173 6.03 12.08 -6.42
C LYS A 173 7.31 11.45 -5.91
N ALA A 174 7.24 10.19 -5.48
CA ALA A 174 8.43 9.40 -5.18
C ALA A 174 9.30 9.23 -6.43
N ASP A 175 10.61 9.26 -6.23
CA ASP A 175 11.58 8.85 -7.25
C ASP A 175 11.77 7.33 -7.12
N THR A 176 10.95 6.58 -7.85
CA THR A 176 10.95 5.11 -7.76
C THR A 176 12.23 4.47 -8.30
N GLU A 177 12.96 5.16 -9.19
CA GLU A 177 14.25 4.68 -9.68
C GLU A 177 15.30 4.81 -8.59
N ALA A 178 15.38 5.96 -7.92
CA ALA A 178 16.25 6.16 -6.76
C ALA A 178 15.87 5.23 -5.60
N ALA A 179 14.58 5.04 -5.33
CA ALA A 179 14.09 4.14 -4.29
C ALA A 179 14.50 2.67 -4.57
N GLN A 180 14.47 2.25 -5.83
CA GLN A 180 14.89 0.91 -6.23
C GLN A 180 16.40 0.70 -6.08
N GLU A 181 17.21 1.71 -6.37
CA GLU A 181 18.66 1.70 -6.13
C GLU A 181 18.96 1.60 -4.64
N GLU A 182 18.34 2.46 -3.82
CA GLU A 182 18.53 2.46 -2.36
C GLU A 182 18.08 1.13 -1.72
N TYR A 183 16.94 0.57 -2.16
CA TYR A 183 16.49 -0.74 -1.71
C TYR A 183 17.47 -1.85 -2.11
N GLY A 184 18.00 -1.80 -3.34
CA GLY A 184 19.01 -2.74 -3.81
C GLY A 184 20.30 -2.68 -2.99
N ASP A 185 20.76 -1.48 -2.67
CA ASP A 185 21.93 -1.25 -1.81
C ASP A 185 21.69 -1.75 -0.39
N ALA A 186 20.50 -1.50 0.16
CA ALA A 186 20.09 -1.99 1.48
C ALA A 186 20.09 -3.52 1.53
N LEU A 187 19.54 -4.20 0.52
CA LEU A 187 19.58 -5.65 0.40
C LEU A 187 20.99 -6.21 0.21
N ALA A 188 21.85 -5.53 -0.56
CA ALA A 188 23.23 -5.95 -0.77
C ALA A 188 24.09 -5.85 0.50
N ALA A 189 23.71 -4.98 1.44
CA ALA A 189 24.36 -4.84 2.74
C ALA A 189 23.98 -5.94 3.74
N VAL A 190 22.94 -6.72 3.46
CA VAL A 190 22.50 -7.84 4.29
C VAL A 190 23.50 -8.99 4.21
N ASP A 191 23.91 -9.54 5.36
CA ASP A 191 24.81 -10.70 5.40
C ASP A 191 24.08 -11.98 5.04
N MET A 192 24.02 -12.28 3.74
CA MET A 192 23.44 -13.50 3.19
C MET A 192 24.24 -14.78 3.54
N GLY A 193 25.41 -14.64 4.18
CA GLY A 193 26.22 -15.75 4.71
C GLY A 193 25.98 -16.05 6.19
N GLY A 194 25.13 -15.25 6.85
CA GLY A 194 24.72 -15.38 8.25
C GLY A 194 23.73 -16.52 8.50
N ASP A 195 23.03 -16.46 9.64
CA ASP A 195 21.99 -17.44 9.97
C ASP A 195 20.81 -17.27 8.99
N PRO A 196 20.42 -18.30 8.21
CA PRO A 196 19.29 -18.22 7.28
C PRO A 196 17.93 -18.00 7.96
N PHE A 197 17.88 -18.06 9.30
CA PHE A 197 16.70 -17.74 10.10
C PHE A 197 16.75 -16.36 10.76
N GLU A 198 17.82 -15.58 10.56
CA GLU A 198 17.90 -14.19 11.03
C GLU A 198 16.96 -13.31 10.20
N GLU A 199 16.09 -12.56 10.89
CA GLU A 199 15.15 -11.66 10.24
C GLU A 199 15.89 -10.42 9.75
N VAL A 200 15.81 -10.19 8.44
CA VAL A 200 16.42 -9.04 7.79
C VAL A 200 15.50 -7.84 8.01
N ASP A 201 15.86 -7.00 8.98
CA ASP A 201 15.12 -5.78 9.28
C ASP A 201 15.56 -4.62 8.37
N LEU A 202 14.70 -4.27 7.42
CA LEU A 202 14.80 -3.04 6.62
C LEU A 202 13.65 -2.11 7.03
N PRO A 203 13.79 -1.40 8.17
CA PRO A 203 12.66 -0.69 8.75
C PRO A 203 12.22 0.47 7.85
N ASP A 204 10.91 0.53 7.60
CA ASP A 204 10.22 1.62 6.88
C ASP A 204 10.69 1.83 5.43
N ILE A 205 11.30 0.81 4.80
CA ILE A 205 11.85 0.90 3.44
C ILE A 205 10.79 1.29 2.39
N GLY A 206 9.53 0.92 2.60
CA GLY A 206 8.45 1.25 1.69
C GLY A 206 8.16 2.75 1.57
N ILE A 207 8.59 3.57 2.54
CA ILE A 207 8.41 5.03 2.47
C ILE A 207 9.14 5.64 1.27
N LEU A 208 10.21 5.02 0.79
CA LEU A 208 10.98 5.48 -0.37
C LEU A 208 10.15 5.46 -1.66
N PHE A 209 9.18 4.56 -1.75
CA PHE A 209 8.28 4.39 -2.89
C PHE A 209 6.97 5.19 -2.72
N ALA A 210 6.78 5.84 -1.57
CA ALA A 210 5.54 6.50 -1.22
C ALA A 210 5.49 7.94 -1.71
N ASP A 211 4.53 8.24 -2.58
CA ASP A 211 4.16 9.62 -2.85
C ASP A 211 3.69 10.31 -1.57
N SER A 212 3.98 11.60 -1.46
CA SER A 212 3.49 12.42 -0.34
C SER A 212 2.44 13.42 -0.80
N PHE A 213 1.38 13.55 -0.01
CA PHE A 213 0.25 14.43 -0.31
C PHE A 213 0.14 15.49 0.78
N THR A 214 0.56 16.72 0.47
CA THR A 214 0.53 17.84 1.41
C THR A 214 -0.78 18.60 1.31
N LEU A 215 -1.49 18.75 2.43
CA LEU A 215 -2.69 19.57 2.51
C LEU A 215 -2.35 21.05 2.31
N ARG A 216 -3.02 21.68 1.35
CA ARG A 216 -2.94 23.11 1.09
C ARG A 216 -4.32 23.71 1.12
N CYS A 217 -4.53 24.65 2.02
CA CYS A 217 -5.76 25.42 2.10
C CYS A 217 -5.50 26.83 1.60
N ASP A 218 -6.41 27.34 0.78
CA ASP A 218 -6.38 28.75 0.40
C ASP A 218 -6.58 29.60 1.66
N ALA A 219 -5.95 30.79 1.69
CA ALA A 219 -6.09 31.70 2.81
C ALA A 219 -7.58 32.02 3.00
N SER A 220 -8.10 31.81 4.22
CA SER A 220 -9.45 32.19 4.57
C SER A 220 -9.62 33.69 4.30
N SER A 221 -10.56 34.03 3.42
CA SER A 221 -11.02 35.41 3.23
C SER A 221 -11.96 35.84 4.34
#